data_AF-A0A8H3M108-F1
#
_entry.id   AF-A0A8H3M108-F1
#
_cell.length_a   1.000
_cell.length_b   1.000
_cell.length_c   1.000
_cell.angle_alpha   90.00
_cell.angle_beta   90.00
_cell.angle_gamma   90.00
#
_symmetry.space_group_name_H-M   'P 1'
#
loop_
_entity.id
_entity.type
_entity.pdbx_description
1 polymer ?
#
loop_
_entity_poly.entity_id
_entity_poly.type
_entity_poly.pdbx_seq_one_letter_code
_entity_poly.pdbx_strand_id
1 'polypeptide(L)'
;MFSWVANETAQRNYPSKPNFGPTGSNNGTVVNPRIIQYGRIRIGADIYGSVQAARHEKSSYILARFVHYDGSIDVYPGQVQFYFEHTIHLNSSRSLTHSLALVKWYKPVQDHSTRYYCQVDNDIKSCNMELWTNEFYDMRRDSIIPIHHIIGKFIKCNFDTGTRKTKEYMAVIPLNKKISF
;
A
#
# COMPACT_ATOMS: atom_id res chain seq x y z
N MET A 1 -5.17 -15.48 6.73
CA MET A 1 -4.12 -16.38 7.26
C MET A 1 -3.19 -16.70 6.11
N PHE A 2 -2.00 -16.12 6.06
CA PHE A 2 -1.03 -16.41 5.01
C PHE A 2 -0.01 -17.41 5.58
N SER A 3 -0.04 -18.63 5.07
CA SER A 3 1.01 -19.63 5.25
C SER A 3 1.42 -20.11 3.86
N TRP A 4 2.71 -20.02 3.56
CA TRP A 4 3.43 -21.11 2.91
C TRP A 4 4.89 -21.11 3.38
N VAL A 5 5.35 -22.34 3.62
CA VAL A 5 6.62 -22.77 4.19
C VAL A 5 7.80 -22.42 3.28
N ALA A 6 8.86 -21.87 3.87
CA ALA A 6 10.16 -21.72 3.24
C ALA A 6 10.91 -23.06 3.27
N ASN A 7 11.57 -23.40 2.18
CA ASN A 7 12.67 -24.37 2.22
C ASN A 7 13.91 -23.72 1.58
N GLU A 8 15.01 -23.75 2.33
CA GLU A 8 16.26 -23.06 2.04
C GLU A 8 17.20 -23.83 1.09
N THR A 9 18.17 -23.06 0.58
CA THR A 9 19.48 -23.42 0.04
C THR A 9 19.60 -23.93 -1.41
N ALA A 10 20.13 -23.05 -2.28
CA ALA A 10 21.20 -23.41 -3.22
C ALA A 10 21.91 -22.14 -3.72
N GLN A 11 23.22 -22.26 -3.90
CA GLN A 11 24.20 -21.21 -4.09
C GLN A 11 24.06 -20.38 -5.38
N ARG A 12 24.63 -19.16 -5.33
CA ARG A 12 24.85 -18.24 -6.46
C ARG A 12 25.52 -18.96 -7.64
N ASN A 13 24.88 -18.87 -8.79
CA ASN A 13 25.55 -18.81 -10.10
C ASN A 13 24.80 -17.75 -10.91
N TYR A 14 25.47 -16.66 -11.29
CA TYR A 14 24.92 -15.70 -12.24
C TYR A 14 25.11 -16.25 -13.65
N PRO A 15 24.06 -16.57 -14.42
CA PRO A 15 24.24 -16.79 -15.85
C PRO A 15 24.45 -15.45 -16.55
N SER A 16 25.41 -15.45 -17.47
CA SER A 16 25.72 -14.39 -18.43
C SER A 16 24.48 -13.84 -19.14
N LYS A 17 24.51 -12.53 -19.48
CA LYS A 17 23.50 -11.78 -20.23
C LYS A 17 22.77 -12.64 -21.28
N PRO A 18 21.42 -12.69 -21.30
CA PRO A 18 20.72 -13.28 -22.43
C PRO A 18 20.87 -12.36 -23.66
N ASN A 19 21.56 -12.87 -24.67
CA ASN A 19 21.51 -12.33 -26.03
C ASN A 19 20.13 -12.61 -26.61
N PHE A 20 19.30 -11.58 -26.76
CA PHE A 20 18.06 -11.68 -27.52
C PHE A 20 18.37 -11.42 -29.01
N GLY A 21 18.66 -12.48 -29.75
CA GLY A 21 18.54 -12.48 -31.21
C GLY A 21 17.07 -12.66 -31.62
N PRO A 22 16.63 -12.09 -32.76
CA PRO A 22 15.22 -12.14 -33.15
C PRO A 22 14.95 -13.44 -33.92
N THR A 23 14.55 -14.50 -33.21
CA THR A 23 13.98 -15.69 -33.83
C THR A 23 12.79 -16.18 -33.02
N GLY A 24 11.61 -16.12 -33.62
CA GLY A 24 10.34 -16.58 -33.05
C GLY A 24 9.32 -15.45 -32.92
N SER A 25 8.05 -15.71 -33.28
CA SER A 25 6.91 -14.81 -33.11
C SER A 25 6.73 -14.45 -31.63
N ASN A 26 7.48 -13.45 -31.17
CA ASN A 26 7.51 -13.03 -29.79
C ASN A 26 6.45 -11.94 -29.60
N ASN A 27 5.22 -12.35 -29.31
CA ASN A 27 4.18 -11.48 -28.73
C ASN A 27 4.52 -11.10 -27.26
N GLY A 28 5.80 -10.89 -26.96
CA GLY A 28 6.29 -10.53 -25.63
C GLY A 28 6.13 -9.05 -25.39
N THR A 29 5.44 -8.68 -24.32
CA THR A 29 5.32 -7.28 -23.87
C THR A 29 6.67 -6.79 -23.36
N VAL A 30 7.27 -5.81 -24.04
CA VAL A 30 8.52 -5.19 -23.60
C VAL A 30 8.23 -4.23 -22.45
N VAL A 31 8.86 -4.48 -21.31
CA VAL A 31 8.75 -3.69 -20.09
C VAL A 31 9.98 -2.80 -19.97
N ASN A 32 9.80 -1.48 -19.96
CA ASN A 32 10.92 -0.56 -19.78
C ASN A 32 11.41 -0.62 -18.31
N PRO A 33 12.70 -0.91 -18.04
CA PRO A 33 13.22 -1.02 -16.68
C PRO A 33 13.39 0.34 -15.98
N ARG A 34 13.29 1.46 -16.71
CA ARG A 34 13.44 2.80 -16.15
C ARG A 34 12.12 3.27 -15.53
N ILE A 35 12.16 3.54 -14.22
CA ILE A 35 11.05 4.15 -13.49
C ILE A 35 11.38 5.62 -13.17
N ILE A 36 10.43 6.51 -13.42
CA ILE A 36 10.52 7.91 -12.97
C ILE A 36 9.76 8.00 -11.65
N GLN A 37 10.45 8.43 -10.60
CA GLN A 37 9.88 8.55 -9.26
C GLN A 37 9.42 9.98 -8.96
N TYR A 38 8.32 10.09 -8.22
CA TYR A 38 7.72 11.35 -7.82
C TYR A 38 7.48 11.38 -6.31
N GLY A 39 7.85 12.49 -5.69
CA GLY A 39 7.64 12.71 -4.25
C GLY A 39 6.19 13.05 -3.87
N ARG A 40 5.35 13.38 -4.86
CA ARG A 40 3.95 13.78 -4.68
C ARG A 40 3.14 13.49 -5.94
N ILE A 41 1.84 13.33 -5.78
CA ILE A 41 0.88 13.22 -6.88
C ILE A 41 -0.42 13.94 -6.54
N ARG A 42 -1.15 14.37 -7.57
CA ARG A 42 -2.50 14.92 -7.43
C ARG A 42 -3.52 13.86 -7.84
N ILE A 43 -4.47 13.56 -6.96
CA ILE A 43 -5.58 12.65 -7.23
C ILE A 43 -6.87 13.43 -6.96
N GLY A 44 -7.61 13.77 -8.02
CA GLY A 44 -8.74 14.69 -7.93
C GLY A 44 -8.31 16.08 -7.44
N ALA A 45 -8.96 16.57 -6.39
CA ALA A 45 -8.63 17.85 -5.76
C ALA A 45 -7.49 17.76 -4.72
N ASP A 46 -7.10 16.54 -4.32
CA ASP A 46 -6.17 16.31 -3.23
C ASP A 46 -4.74 16.11 -3.72
N ILE A 47 -3.78 16.61 -2.93
CA ILE A 47 -2.35 16.32 -3.08
C ILE A 47 -1.96 15.25 -2.07
N TYR A 48 -1.30 14.20 -2.57
CA TYR A 48 -0.76 13.11 -1.80
C TYR A 48 0.76 13.16 -1.83
N GLY A 49 1.37 13.04 -0.66
CA GLY A 49 2.81 13.07 -0.47
C GLY A 49 3.41 11.67 -0.44
N SER A 50 4.72 11.63 -0.27
CA SER A 50 5.49 10.42 -0.02
C SER A 50 6.63 10.75 0.94
N VAL A 51 7.21 9.73 1.57
CA VAL A 51 8.36 9.87 2.47
C VAL A 51 9.57 10.48 1.76
N GLN A 52 9.74 10.22 0.45
CA GLN A 52 10.83 10.80 -0.34
C GLN A 52 10.80 12.34 -0.35
N ALA A 53 9.63 12.97 -0.16
CA ALA A 53 9.51 14.41 -0.02
C ALA A 53 9.24 14.77 1.45
N ALA A 54 10.30 14.96 2.26
CA ALA A 54 10.21 15.17 3.72
C ALA A 54 9.14 16.18 4.17
N ARG A 55 8.98 17.31 3.46
CA ARG A 55 7.94 18.33 3.73
C ARG A 55 6.49 17.83 3.60
N HIS A 56 6.30 16.63 3.05
CA HIS A 56 5.03 15.98 2.75
C HIS A 56 4.91 14.61 3.41
N GLU A 57 5.72 14.30 4.42
CA GLU A 57 5.65 13.01 5.13
C GLU A 57 4.25 12.79 5.74
N LYS A 58 3.65 13.82 6.36
CA LYS A 58 2.29 13.72 6.92
C LYS A 58 1.22 13.42 5.86
N SER A 59 1.43 13.82 4.60
CA SER A 59 0.51 13.51 3.50
C SER A 59 0.86 12.21 2.76
N SER A 60 1.83 11.44 3.25
CA SER A 60 2.16 10.09 2.75
C SER A 60 1.31 8.97 3.36
N TYR A 61 0.57 9.28 4.44
CA TYR A 61 -0.31 8.34 5.11
C TYR A 61 -1.62 8.19 4.33
N ILE A 62 -1.84 7.00 3.76
CA ILE A 62 -2.96 6.70 2.89
C ILE A 62 -3.78 5.52 3.41
N LEU A 63 -5.06 5.53 3.05
CA LEU A 63 -5.92 4.35 3.09
C LEU A 63 -6.08 3.84 1.67
N ALA A 64 -5.89 2.53 1.47
CA ALA A 64 -6.12 1.88 0.19
C ALA A 64 -7.10 0.73 0.32
N ARG A 65 -7.94 0.58 -0.71
CA ARG A 65 -8.93 -0.49 -0.83
C ARG A 65 -8.37 -1.68 -1.59
N PHE A 66 -8.66 -2.88 -1.10
CA PHE A 66 -8.42 -4.15 -1.76
C PHE A 66 -9.74 -4.89 -1.90
N VAL A 67 -10.09 -5.27 -3.12
CA VAL A 67 -11.31 -6.03 -3.42
C VAL A 67 -10.90 -7.49 -3.59
N HIS A 68 -11.50 -8.36 -2.79
CA HIS A 68 -11.28 -9.80 -2.85
C HIS A 68 -12.20 -10.45 -3.89
N TYR A 69 -11.93 -11.72 -4.21
CA TYR A 69 -12.72 -12.48 -5.19
C TYR A 69 -14.18 -12.68 -4.78
N ASP A 70 -14.46 -12.74 -3.49
CA ASP A 70 -15.82 -12.83 -2.93
C ASP A 70 -16.55 -11.47 -2.91
N GLY A 71 -15.91 -10.40 -3.41
CA GLY A 71 -16.43 -9.04 -3.41
C GLY A 71 -16.27 -8.31 -2.08
N SER A 72 -15.69 -8.95 -1.05
CA SER A 72 -15.36 -8.28 0.20
C SER A 72 -14.29 -7.22 -0.03
N ILE A 73 -14.36 -6.15 0.75
CA ILE A 73 -13.46 -5.00 0.63
C ILE A 73 -12.70 -4.84 1.93
N ASP A 74 -11.38 -4.96 1.84
CA ASP A 74 -10.50 -4.58 2.92
C ASP A 74 -9.91 -3.18 2.68
N VAL A 75 -9.70 -2.45 3.77
CA VAL A 75 -9.01 -1.16 3.75
C VAL A 75 -7.78 -1.26 4.62
N TYR A 76 -6.61 -0.95 4.05
CA TYR A 76 -5.34 -0.96 4.76
C TYR A 76 -4.73 0.44 4.84
N PRO A 77 -4.25 0.86 6.03
CA PRO A 77 -3.41 2.02 6.19
C PRO A 77 -1.99 1.70 5.75
N GLY A 78 -1.40 2.61 5.00
CA GLY A 78 -0.02 2.51 4.55
C GLY A 78 0.68 3.86 4.47
N GLN A 79 2.00 3.81 4.36
CA GLN A 79 2.85 4.97 4.16
C GLN A 79 3.52 4.89 2.80
N VAL A 80 3.22 5.86 1.92
CA VAL A 80 3.78 5.92 0.57
C VAL A 80 5.27 6.26 0.63
N GLN A 81 6.09 5.39 0.07
CA GLN A 81 7.54 5.61 -0.06
C GLN A 81 7.84 6.57 -1.21
N PHE A 82 7.26 6.32 -2.38
CA PHE A 82 7.27 7.18 -3.57
C PHE A 82 6.19 6.76 -4.57
N TYR A 83 5.84 7.67 -5.48
CA TYR A 83 5.02 7.36 -6.66
C TYR A 83 5.93 7.13 -7.87
N PHE A 84 5.46 6.39 -8.86
CA PHE A 84 6.17 6.24 -10.11
C PHE A 84 5.22 5.93 -11.25
N GLU A 85 5.67 6.18 -12.47
CA GLU A 85 4.96 5.78 -13.68
C GLU A 85 5.65 4.59 -14.33
N HIS A 86 4.83 3.71 -14.88
CA HIS A 86 5.29 2.56 -15.65
C HIS A 86 4.54 2.48 -16.98
N THR A 87 5.29 2.46 -18.08
CA THR A 87 4.74 2.34 -19.43
C THR A 87 4.89 0.92 -19.94
N ILE A 88 3.76 0.32 -20.28
CA ILE A 88 3.66 -1.02 -20.87
C ILE A 88 3.42 -0.85 -22.36
N HIS A 89 4.29 -1.43 -23.20
CA HIS A 89 4.13 -1.43 -24.66
C HIS A 89 3.34 -2.66 -25.09
N LEU A 90 2.05 -2.48 -25.35
CA LEU A 90 1.15 -3.50 -25.89
C LEU A 90 1.22 -3.50 -27.42
N ASN A 91 1.88 -4.52 -27.97
CA ASN A 91 2.16 -4.66 -29.41
C ASN A 91 2.88 -3.42 -29.99
N SER A 92 3.10 -3.39 -31.29
CA SER A 92 3.90 -2.34 -31.93
C SER A 92 3.26 -0.93 -31.93
N SER A 93 1.99 -0.78 -31.52
CA SER A 93 1.23 0.47 -31.72
C SER A 93 0.61 1.11 -30.47
N ARG A 94 0.55 0.42 -29.32
CA ARG A 94 -0.13 0.95 -28.12
C ARG A 94 0.78 0.92 -26.90
N SER A 95 0.97 2.05 -26.25
CA SER A 95 1.59 2.13 -24.93
C SER A 95 0.59 2.60 -23.89
N LEU A 96 0.53 1.94 -22.73
CA LEU A 96 -0.26 2.35 -21.58
C LEU A 96 0.66 2.76 -20.44
N THR A 97 0.53 3.99 -19.97
CA THR A 97 1.25 4.49 -18.79
C THR A 97 0.35 4.38 -17.57
N HIS A 98 0.85 3.70 -16.54
CA HIS A 98 0.18 3.51 -15.27
C HIS A 98 0.92 4.27 -14.17
N SER A 99 0.19 5.09 -13.41
CA SER A 99 0.71 5.67 -12.18
C SER A 99 0.52 4.70 -11.01
N LEU A 100 1.61 4.41 -10.32
CA LEU A 100 1.70 3.44 -9.23
C LEU A 100 2.29 4.11 -7.99
N ALA A 101 2.06 3.50 -6.83
CA ALA A 101 2.65 3.88 -5.56
C ALA A 101 3.36 2.67 -4.94
N LEU A 102 4.55 2.88 -4.40
CA LEU A 102 5.18 1.93 -3.48
C LEU A 102 4.78 2.30 -2.05
N VAL A 103 4.17 1.37 -1.32
CA VAL A 103 3.56 1.60 -0.01
C VAL A 103 4.07 0.57 1.00
N LYS A 104 4.45 1.03 2.19
CA LYS A 104 4.63 0.15 3.35
C LYS A 104 3.32 0.04 4.11
N TRP A 105 2.81 -1.18 4.28
CA TRP A 105 1.54 -1.45 4.95
C TRP A 105 1.74 -1.68 6.44
N TYR A 106 0.96 -1.00 7.28
CA TYR A 106 0.98 -1.24 8.73
C TYR A 106 0.34 -2.59 9.05
N LYS A 107 0.82 -3.28 10.09
CA LYS A 107 0.18 -4.51 10.57
C LYS A 107 -1.01 -4.16 11.48
N PRO A 108 -2.15 -4.86 11.33
CA PRO A 108 -3.31 -4.65 12.17
C PRO A 108 -3.04 -5.16 13.59
N VAL A 109 -3.70 -4.56 14.56
CA VAL A 109 -3.85 -5.19 15.88
C VAL A 109 -4.75 -6.42 15.71
N GLN A 110 -4.27 -7.59 16.17
CA GLN A 110 -4.97 -8.86 16.00
C GLN A 110 -6.22 -8.96 16.88
N ASP A 111 -6.17 -8.36 18.07
CA ASP A 111 -7.29 -8.32 18.97
C ASP A 111 -8.34 -7.31 18.49
N HIS A 112 -9.55 -7.81 18.20
CA HIS A 112 -10.65 -7.00 17.68
C HIS A 112 -11.06 -5.90 18.65
N SER A 113 -11.15 -6.18 19.95
CA SER A 113 -11.59 -5.21 20.96
C SER A 113 -10.61 -4.03 21.07
N THR A 114 -9.32 -4.31 20.92
CA THR A 114 -8.27 -3.28 20.89
C THR A 114 -8.28 -2.53 19.57
N ARG A 115 -8.39 -3.23 18.43
CA ARG A 115 -8.43 -2.58 17.11
C ARG A 115 -9.57 -1.57 17.00
N TYR A 116 -10.73 -1.89 17.57
CA TYR A 116 -11.94 -1.05 17.58
C TYR A 116 -12.24 -0.47 18.97
N TYR A 117 -11.20 -0.03 19.68
CA TYR A 117 -11.30 0.43 21.06
C TYR A 117 -12.34 1.54 21.31
N CYS A 118 -12.53 2.44 20.34
CA CYS A 118 -13.46 3.58 20.46
C CYS A 118 -14.87 3.29 19.93
N GLN A 119 -15.19 2.03 19.65
CA GLN A 119 -16.52 1.62 19.23
C GLN A 119 -17.52 1.81 20.39
N VAL A 120 -18.65 2.45 20.11
CA VAL A 120 -19.76 2.59 21.07
C VAL A 120 -20.88 1.62 20.67
N ASP A 121 -21.49 0.95 21.65
CA ASP A 121 -22.66 0.07 21.50
C ASP A 121 -22.54 -1.04 20.44
N ASN A 122 -21.33 -1.58 20.25
CA ASN A 122 -21.03 -2.56 19.19
C ASN A 122 -21.40 -2.09 17.77
N ASP A 123 -21.62 -0.79 17.55
CA ASP A 123 -21.78 -0.23 16.21
C ASP A 123 -20.42 0.12 15.63
N ILE A 124 -19.90 -0.75 14.74
CA ILE A 124 -18.61 -0.56 14.05
C ILE A 124 -18.61 0.75 13.23
N LYS A 125 -19.79 1.32 12.93
CA LYS A 125 -19.91 2.58 12.17
C LYS A 125 -19.85 3.83 13.05
N SER A 126 -19.99 3.69 14.38
CA SER A 126 -20.03 4.82 15.31
C SER A 126 -18.71 5.58 15.41
N CYS A 127 -17.58 4.87 15.31
CA CYS A 127 -16.23 5.45 15.34
C CYS A 127 -15.40 4.96 14.15
N ASN A 128 -14.85 5.90 13.37
CA ASN A 128 -14.01 5.60 12.21
C ASN A 128 -12.52 5.45 12.56
N MET A 129 -12.15 5.55 13.84
CA MET A 129 -10.77 5.41 14.29
C MET A 129 -10.47 3.93 14.55
N GLU A 130 -9.39 3.43 13.96
CA GLU A 130 -8.88 2.08 14.22
C GLU A 130 -7.48 2.13 14.83
N LEU A 131 -7.17 1.20 15.73
CA LEU A 131 -5.83 1.01 16.27
C LEU A 131 -5.06 -0.04 15.46
N TRP A 132 -3.85 0.34 15.06
CA TRP A 132 -2.90 -0.46 14.29
C TRP A 132 -1.57 -0.52 15.04
N THR A 133 -0.70 -1.44 14.63
CA THR A 133 0.67 -1.46 15.15
C THR A 133 1.53 -0.44 14.42
N ASN A 134 2.63 0.01 15.05
CA ASN A 134 3.66 0.80 14.36
C ASN A 134 4.57 -0.05 13.46
N GLU A 135 4.35 -1.36 13.39
CA GLU A 135 5.13 -2.28 12.56
C GLU A 135 4.60 -2.31 11.13
N PHE A 136 5.51 -2.53 10.18
CA PHE A 136 5.18 -2.75 8.78
C PHE A 136 5.26 -4.22 8.41
N TYR A 137 4.44 -4.64 7.46
CA TYR A 137 4.71 -5.85 6.70
C TYR A 137 6.00 -5.70 5.88
N ASP A 138 6.68 -6.81 5.59
CA ASP A 138 7.78 -6.83 4.63
C ASP A 138 7.29 -6.34 3.26
N MET A 139 8.13 -5.58 2.57
CA MET A 139 7.78 -5.15 1.22
C MET A 139 7.74 -6.35 0.27
N ARG A 140 6.59 -6.53 -0.40
CA ARG A 140 6.35 -7.58 -1.40
C ARG A 140 5.64 -6.97 -2.62
N ARG A 141 5.14 -7.83 -3.51
CA ARG A 141 4.45 -7.39 -4.74
C ARG A 141 3.21 -6.55 -4.45
N ASP A 142 2.51 -6.85 -3.37
CA ASP A 142 1.32 -6.12 -2.86
C ASP A 142 1.63 -4.73 -2.30
N SER A 143 2.91 -4.39 -2.13
CA SER A 143 3.36 -3.04 -1.76
C SER A 143 3.30 -2.08 -2.94
N ILE A 144 3.18 -2.59 -4.16
CA ILE A 144 2.98 -1.76 -5.36
C ILE A 144 1.49 -1.77 -5.70
N ILE A 145 0.86 -0.60 -5.61
CA ILE A 145 -0.56 -0.45 -5.95
C ILE A 145 -0.77 0.60 -7.04
N PRO A 146 -1.81 0.45 -7.88
CA PRO A 146 -2.30 1.55 -8.68
C PRO A 146 -2.83 2.69 -7.80
N ILE A 147 -2.58 3.94 -8.20
CA ILE A 147 -3.02 5.10 -7.42
C ILE A 147 -4.54 5.18 -7.24
N HIS A 148 -5.33 4.54 -8.11
CA HIS A 148 -6.78 4.52 -8.02
C HIS A 148 -7.32 3.57 -6.92
N HIS A 149 -6.45 2.75 -6.30
CA HIS A 149 -6.80 1.99 -5.10
C HIS A 149 -6.75 2.88 -3.84
N ILE A 150 -6.10 4.04 -3.90
CA ILE A 150 -6.04 5.01 -2.79
C ILE A 150 -7.41 5.66 -2.64
N ILE A 151 -8.01 5.53 -1.46
CA ILE A 151 -9.35 6.07 -1.15
C ILE A 151 -9.30 7.34 -0.30
N GLY A 152 -8.16 7.65 0.32
CA GLY A 152 -7.99 8.87 1.11
C GLY A 152 -6.71 8.90 1.92
N LYS A 153 -6.53 10.00 2.65
CA LYS A 153 -5.47 10.19 3.65
C LYS A 153 -5.98 9.83 5.04
N PHE A 154 -5.06 9.57 5.96
CA PHE A 154 -5.37 9.49 7.39
C PHE A 154 -4.37 10.29 8.22
N ILE A 155 -4.79 10.70 9.42
CA ILE A 155 -3.90 11.23 10.44
C ILE A 155 -3.38 10.06 11.27
N LYS A 156 -2.05 9.94 11.34
CA LYS A 156 -1.34 9.05 12.26
C LYS A 156 -1.21 9.72 13.62
N CYS A 157 -1.70 9.08 14.69
CA CYS A 157 -1.52 9.51 16.07
C CYS A 157 -0.97 8.36 16.93
N ASN A 158 -0.12 8.68 17.91
CA ASN A 158 0.28 7.70 18.92
C ASN A 158 -0.86 7.53 19.93
N PHE A 159 -1.11 6.28 20.35
CA PHE A 159 -2.20 5.94 21.24
C PHE A 159 -1.74 4.91 22.27
N ASP A 160 -1.66 5.33 23.52
CA ASP A 160 -1.23 4.47 24.63
C ASP A 160 -2.44 3.89 25.35
N THR A 161 -2.43 2.57 25.60
CA THR A 161 -3.47 1.90 26.40
C THR A 161 -2.89 1.08 27.53
N GLY A 162 -3.67 0.97 28.61
CA GLY A 162 -3.31 0.20 29.82
C GLY A 162 -2.75 1.06 30.94
N THR A 163 -3.12 0.72 32.18
CA THR A 163 -2.76 1.49 33.39
C THR A 163 -1.50 0.98 34.10
N ARG A 164 -1.15 -0.30 33.93
CA ARG A 164 0.00 -0.94 34.61
C ARG A 164 1.14 -1.33 33.67
N LYS A 165 0.84 -1.64 32.41
CA LYS A 165 1.79 -1.83 31.32
C LYS A 165 1.23 -1.09 30.12
N THR A 166 1.80 0.07 29.82
CA THR A 166 1.40 0.86 28.66
C THR A 166 1.80 0.10 27.40
N LYS A 167 0.84 -0.10 26.50
CA LYS A 167 1.08 -0.57 25.15
C LYS A 167 0.82 0.57 24.20
N GLU A 168 1.81 0.87 23.37
CA GLU A 168 1.72 1.92 22.35
C GLU A 168 1.16 1.33 21.05
N TYR A 169 0.16 2.02 20.50
CA TYR A 169 -0.47 1.73 19.23
C TYR A 169 -0.47 2.97 18.33
N MET A 170 -0.78 2.74 17.06
CA MET A 170 -1.02 3.79 16.08
C MET A 170 -2.54 3.93 15.88
N ALA A 171 -3.10 5.08 16.26
CA ALA A 171 -4.44 5.45 15.85
C ALA A 171 -4.45 5.95 14.40
N VAL A 172 -5.32 5.35 13.60
CA VAL A 172 -5.59 5.71 12.20
C VAL A 172 -6.90 6.47 12.16
N ILE A 173 -6.84 7.76 11.84
CA ILE A 173 -8.01 8.63 11.76
C ILE A 173 -8.21 9.05 10.29
N PRO A 174 -9.18 8.45 9.56
CA PRO A 174 -9.45 8.79 8.17
C PRO A 174 -9.85 10.26 8.01
N LEU A 175 -9.28 10.96 7.02
CA LEU A 175 -9.60 12.37 6.75
C LEU A 175 -10.81 12.57 5.82
N ASN A 176 -11.07 11.61 4.93
CA ASN A 176 -11.99 11.77 3.79
C ASN A 176 -13.08 10.69 3.70
N LYS A 177 -13.39 9.97 4.79
CA LYS A 177 -14.49 9.01 4.74
C LYS A 177 -15.79 9.82 4.69
N LYS A 178 -16.41 9.90 3.50
CA LYS A 178 -17.79 10.39 3.38
C LYS A 178 -18.64 9.65 4.41
N ILE A 179 -19.37 10.41 5.23
CA ILE A 179 -20.54 9.91 5.94
C ILE A 179 -21.46 9.38 4.83
N SER A 180 -21.66 8.06 4.79
CA SER A 180 -22.66 7.47 3.91
C SER A 180 -24.03 7.85 4.47
N PHE A 181 -24.81 8.60 3.69
CA PHE A 181 -26.25 8.74 3.87
C PHE A 181 -26.95 7.41 3.58
#